data_AF-A0A3B0V2A1-F1
#
_entry.id   AF-A0A3B0V2A1-F1
#
_cell.length_a   1.000
_cell.length_b   1.000
_cell.length_c   1.000
_cell.angle_alpha   90.00
_cell.angle_beta   90.00
_cell.angle_gamma   90.00
#
_symmetry.space_group_name_H-M   'P 1'
#
loop_
_entity.id
_entity.type
_entity.pdbx_description
1 polymer ?
#
loop_
_entity_poly.entity_id
_entity_poly.type
_entity_poly.pdbx_seq_one_letter_code
_entity_poly.pdbx_strand_id
1 'polypeptide(L)'
;MTTSGFILRWMFAILLVLITFNPTSYSLFHWLWPLNSEQLPLKILSILVMLVIYIIFLRATFRSIGLLGIILALTLSGTLVWLFIDQGWMSIDNYTAFTWILLVVIGTILGIGISWSHIRKKLTGQFDTDDVGEQ
;
A
#
# COMPACT_ATOMS: atom_id res chain seq x y z
N MET A 1 -7.75 -6.11 17.65
CA MET A 1 -7.93 -5.89 16.20
C MET A 1 -8.58 -7.11 15.55
N THR A 2 -9.78 -6.94 15.01
CA THR A 2 -10.48 -7.97 14.25
C THR A 2 -9.79 -8.18 12.89
N THR A 3 -9.74 -9.42 12.40
CA THR A 3 -9.16 -9.76 11.09
C THR A 3 -9.85 -8.99 9.95
N SER A 4 -11.14 -8.73 10.09
CA SER A 4 -11.91 -7.89 9.16
C SER A 4 -11.35 -6.46 9.04
N GLY A 5 -10.99 -5.83 10.16
CA GLY A 5 -10.39 -4.48 10.14
C GLY A 5 -8.99 -4.44 9.53
N PHE A 6 -8.24 -5.55 9.53
CA PHE A 6 -6.98 -5.66 8.80
C PHE A 6 -7.22 -5.68 7.29
N ILE A 7 -8.08 -6.60 6.85
CA ILE A 7 -8.39 -6.82 5.44
C ILE A 7 -8.92 -5.54 4.80
N LEU A 8 -9.82 -4.82 5.49
CA LEU A 8 -10.36 -3.56 4.97
C LEU A 8 -9.28 -2.49 4.74
N ARG A 9 -8.33 -2.33 5.67
CA ARG A 9 -7.23 -1.37 5.53
C ARG A 9 -6.27 -1.76 4.42
N TRP A 10 -5.98 -3.06 4.31
CA TRP A 10 -5.14 -3.60 3.25
C TRP A 10 -5.80 -3.41 1.87
N MET A 11 -7.09 -3.74 1.74
CA MET A 11 -7.84 -3.49 0.51
C MET A 11 -7.87 -2.00 0.14
N PHE A 12 -8.06 -1.12 1.12
CA PHE A 12 -8.03 0.31 0.88
C PHE A 12 -6.65 0.78 0.40
N ALA A 13 -5.56 0.23 0.95
CA ALA A 13 -4.20 0.54 0.49
C ALA A 13 -3.98 0.09 -0.97
N ILE A 14 -4.48 -1.08 -1.35
CA ILE A 14 -4.41 -1.59 -2.73
C ILE A 14 -5.24 -0.69 -3.65
N LEU A 15 -6.48 -0.36 -3.28
CA LEU A 15 -7.35 0.52 -4.05
C LEU A 15 -6.74 1.91 -4.24
N LEU A 16 -6.11 2.48 -3.21
CA LEU A 16 -5.42 3.77 -3.29
C LEU A 16 -4.37 3.76 -4.41
N VAL A 17 -3.54 2.72 -4.44
CA VAL A 17 -2.48 2.58 -5.44
C VAL A 17 -3.06 2.35 -6.84
N LEU A 18 -4.11 1.52 -6.97
CA LEU A 18 -4.78 1.25 -8.24
C LEU A 18 -5.53 2.45 -8.82
N ILE A 19 -6.17 3.26 -7.97
CA ILE A 19 -6.84 4.51 -8.39
C ILE A 19 -5.80 5.50 -8.89
N THR A 20 -4.64 5.57 -8.22
CA THR A 20 -3.54 6.46 -8.61
C THR A 20 -2.98 6.07 -9.97
N PHE A 21 -2.63 4.80 -10.13
CA PHE A 21 -2.09 4.27 -11.38
C PHE A 21 -2.47 2.80 -11.55
N ASN A 22 -2.83 2.44 -12.77
CA ASN A 22 -2.93 1.06 -13.22
C ASN A 22 -2.65 1.02 -14.72
N PRO A 23 -2.21 -0.12 -15.28
CA PRO A 23 -1.87 -0.23 -16.69
C PRO A 23 -3.08 -0.19 -17.63
N THR A 24 -4.31 -0.08 -17.11
CA THR A 24 -5.50 0.17 -17.93
C THR A 24 -5.62 1.66 -18.22
N SER A 25 -6.37 2.04 -19.26
CA SER A 25 -6.61 3.44 -19.61
C SER A 25 -7.42 4.23 -18.55
N TYR A 26 -7.91 3.57 -17.50
CA TYR A 26 -8.73 4.17 -16.45
C TYR A 26 -7.93 4.32 -15.16
N SER A 27 -7.16 5.39 -15.02
CA SER A 27 -6.49 5.75 -13.76
C SER A 27 -6.51 7.26 -13.56
N LEU A 28 -6.29 7.72 -12.32
CA LEU A 28 -6.15 9.15 -12.03
C LEU A 28 -5.01 9.76 -12.86
N PHE A 29 -3.90 9.03 -13.00
CA PHE A 29 -2.79 9.43 -13.86
C PHE A 29 -3.20 9.63 -15.32
N HIS A 30 -3.96 8.69 -15.91
CA HIS A 30 -4.44 8.80 -17.29
C HIS A 30 -5.42 9.97 -17.48
N TRP A 31 -6.25 10.27 -16.48
CA TRP A 31 -7.15 11.43 -16.54
C TRP A 31 -6.42 12.77 -16.37
N LEU A 32 -5.33 12.77 -15.58
CA LEU A 32 -4.49 13.94 -15.37
C LEU A 32 -3.58 14.25 -16.56
N TRP A 33 -3.14 13.25 -17.32
CA TRP A 33 -2.15 13.40 -18.38
C TRP A 33 -2.76 13.40 -19.80
N PRO A 34 -2.49 14.42 -20.64
CA PRO A 34 -1.72 15.63 -20.36
C PRO A 34 -2.50 16.61 -19.47
N LEU A 35 -1.77 17.40 -18.67
CA LEU A 35 -2.35 18.40 -17.78
C LEU A 35 -2.79 19.64 -18.58
N ASN A 36 -3.99 19.57 -19.17
CA ASN A 36 -4.63 20.65 -19.89
C ASN A 36 -5.42 21.60 -18.96
N SER A 37 -5.81 22.77 -19.50
CA SER A 37 -6.59 23.78 -18.76
C SER A 37 -8.05 23.37 -18.49
N GLU A 38 -8.52 22.30 -19.13
CA GLU A 38 -9.84 21.74 -18.87
C GLU A 38 -9.93 21.16 -17.46
N GLN A 39 -10.93 21.61 -16.70
CA GLN A 39 -11.18 21.14 -15.34
C GLN A 39 -9.96 21.26 -14.41
N LEU A 40 -9.05 22.20 -14.69
CA LEU A 40 -7.78 22.37 -13.97
C LEU A 40 -7.95 22.50 -12.44
N PRO A 41 -8.95 23.23 -11.90
CA PRO A 41 -9.21 23.24 -10.46
C PRO A 41 -9.56 21.86 -9.89
N LEU A 42 -10.35 21.06 -10.62
CA LEU A 42 -10.74 19.71 -10.20
C LEU A 42 -9.54 18.75 -10.25
N LYS A 43 -8.69 18.88 -11.26
CA LYS A 43 -7.43 18.13 -11.39
C LYS A 43 -6.49 18.41 -10.21
N ILE A 44 -6.28 19.70 -9.89
CA ILE A 44 -5.47 20.12 -8.74
C ILE A 44 -6.05 19.59 -7.42
N LEU A 45 -7.36 19.73 -7.22
CA LEU A 45 -8.03 19.22 -6.03
C LEU A 45 -7.82 17.71 -5.87
N SER A 46 -7.96 16.94 -6.95
CA SER A 46 -7.77 15.49 -6.95
C SER A 46 -6.34 15.11 -6.58
N ILE A 47 -5.34 15.82 -7.12
CA ILE A 47 -3.92 15.62 -6.76
C ILE A 47 -3.70 15.91 -5.27
N LEU A 48 -4.25 17.01 -4.75
CA LEU A 48 -4.10 17.39 -3.33
C LEU A 48 -4.75 16.37 -2.39
N VAL A 49 -5.97 15.91 -2.70
CA VAL A 49 -6.66 14.87 -1.92
C VAL A 49 -5.84 13.58 -1.93
N MET A 50 -5.37 13.15 -3.10
CA MET A 50 -4.54 11.96 -3.23
C MET A 50 -3.24 12.09 -2.42
N LEU A 51 -2.57 13.26 -2.48
CA LEU A 51 -1.35 13.54 -1.73
C LEU A 51 -1.57 13.46 -0.22
N VAL A 52 -2.67 14.03 0.30
CA VAL A 52 -3.01 13.95 1.73
C VAL A 52 -3.18 12.50 2.16
N ILE A 53 -3.90 11.69 1.38
CA ILE A 53 -4.10 10.27 1.68
C ILE A 53 -2.76 9.52 1.69
N TYR A 54 -1.90 9.73 0.69
CA TYR A 54 -0.56 9.12 0.66
C TYR A 54 0.30 9.53 1.85
N ILE A 55 0.29 10.80 2.25
CA ILE A 55 1.06 11.28 3.40
C ILE A 55 0.63 10.57 4.68
N ILE A 56 -0.68 10.36 4.88
CA ILE A 56 -1.20 9.62 6.04
C ILE A 56 -0.68 8.17 6.03
N PHE A 57 -0.77 7.50 4.88
CA PHE A 57 -0.35 6.10 4.71
C PHE A 57 1.16 5.92 4.90
N LEU A 58 1.95 6.78 4.27
CA LEU A 58 3.41 6.76 4.38
C LEU A 58 3.82 7.08 5.82
N ARG A 59 3.31 8.16 6.42
CA ARG A 59 3.66 8.53 7.80
C ARG A 59 3.31 7.43 8.80
N ALA A 60 2.15 6.79 8.64
CA ALA A 60 1.76 5.65 9.46
C ALA A 60 2.74 4.48 9.29
N THR A 61 3.12 4.16 8.05
CA THR A 61 4.09 3.10 7.74
C THR A 61 5.47 3.39 8.34
N PHE A 62 6.00 4.60 8.13
CA PHE A 62 7.28 5.04 8.69
C PHE A 62 7.29 5.03 10.22
N ARG A 63 6.24 5.58 10.86
CA ARG A 63 6.13 5.59 12.33
C ARG A 63 6.01 4.19 12.91
N SER A 64 5.39 3.29 12.18
CA SER A 64 5.12 1.93 12.65
C SER A 64 6.35 1.03 12.44
N ILE A 65 6.80 0.82 11.21
CA ILE A 65 7.87 -0.16 10.92
C ILE A 65 9.27 0.48 11.00
N GLY A 66 9.39 1.79 10.78
CA GLY A 66 10.67 2.47 10.67
C GLY A 66 11.34 2.28 9.30
N LEU A 67 12.40 3.04 9.03
CA LEU A 67 13.11 3.00 7.75
C LEU A 67 13.70 1.61 7.46
N LEU A 68 14.34 0.98 8.45
CA LEU A 68 14.88 -0.38 8.32
C LEU A 68 13.80 -1.39 7.95
N GLY A 69 12.63 -1.27 8.58
CA GLY A 69 11.49 -2.12 8.28
C GLY A 69 10.97 -1.96 6.85
N ILE A 70 10.96 -0.74 6.32
CA ILE A 70 10.59 -0.46 4.93
C ILE A 70 11.62 -1.06 3.97
N ILE A 71 12.92 -0.88 4.24
CA ILE A 71 13.98 -1.48 3.42
C ILE A 71 13.85 -3.01 3.43
N LEU A 72 13.67 -3.62 4.59
CA LEU A 72 13.45 -5.07 4.70
C LEU A 72 12.21 -5.52 3.93
N ALA A 73 11.09 -4.79 4.04
CA ALA A 73 9.87 -5.11 3.32
C ALA A 73 10.04 -4.98 1.80
N LEU A 74 10.75 -3.95 1.33
CA LEU A 74 11.08 -3.77 -0.08
C LEU A 74 12.01 -4.87 -0.60
N THR A 75 13.08 -5.18 0.13
CA THR A 75 14.00 -6.25 -0.25
C THR A 75 13.31 -7.60 -0.25
N LEU A 76 12.52 -7.92 0.79
CA LEU A 76 11.74 -9.15 0.84
C LEU A 76 10.78 -9.27 -0.34
N SER A 77 10.02 -8.20 -0.63
CA SER A 77 9.08 -8.20 -1.74
C SER A 77 9.79 -8.30 -3.09
N GLY A 78 10.92 -7.60 -3.26
CA GLY A 78 11.75 -7.69 -4.46
C GLY A 78 12.30 -9.09 -4.68
N THR A 79 12.79 -9.76 -3.62
CA THR A 79 13.25 -11.15 -3.68
C THR A 79 12.11 -12.12 -3.98
N LEU A 80 10.89 -11.89 -3.46
CA LEU A 80 9.73 -12.72 -3.82
C LEU A 80 9.35 -12.58 -5.29
N VAL A 81 9.38 -11.35 -5.82
CA VAL A 81 9.14 -11.11 -7.25
C VAL A 81 10.23 -11.76 -8.09
N TRP A 82 11.50 -11.63 -7.69
CA TRP A 82 12.62 -12.34 -8.33
C TRP A 82 12.39 -13.84 -8.33
N LEU A 83 12.06 -14.43 -7.18
CA LEU A 83 11.79 -15.85 -7.06
C LEU A 83 10.71 -16.32 -8.05
N PHE A 84 9.62 -15.56 -8.22
CA PHE A 84 8.58 -15.90 -9.20
C PHE A 84 9.05 -15.81 -10.65
N ILE A 85 9.95 -14.87 -10.97
CA ILE A 85 10.59 -14.78 -12.27
C ILE A 85 11.51 -15.99 -12.50
N ASP A 86 12.32 -16.35 -11.50
CA ASP A 86 13.26 -17.48 -11.56
C ASP A 86 12.55 -18.83 -11.74
N GLN A 87 11.40 -19.01 -11.08
CA GLN A 87 10.55 -20.20 -11.24
C GLN A 87 9.78 -20.23 -12.57
N GLY A 88 9.93 -19.22 -13.43
CA GLY A 88 9.25 -19.12 -14.72
C GLY A 88 7.75 -18.82 -14.64
N TRP A 89 7.24 -18.41 -13.47
CA TRP A 89 5.82 -18.03 -13.30
C TRP A 89 5.52 -16.65 -13.89
N MET A 90 6.55 -15.83 -14.09
CA MET A 90 6.45 -14.50 -14.68
C MET A 90 7.63 -14.24 -15.62
N SER A 91 7.39 -13.43 -16.66
CA SER A 91 8.46 -12.85 -17.47
C SER A 91 8.55 -11.34 -17.23
N ILE A 92 9.78 -10.84 -17.16
CA ILE A 92 10.09 -9.39 -17.14
C ILE A 92 9.63 -8.70 -18.42
N ASP A 93 9.54 -9.44 -19.53
CA ASP A 93 9.15 -8.88 -20.84
C ASP A 93 7.69 -8.44 -20.88
N ASN A 94 6.85 -8.99 -19.99
CA ASN A 94 5.46 -8.57 -19.87
C ASN A 94 5.34 -7.40 -18.89
N TYR A 95 5.59 -6.19 -19.40
CA TYR A 95 5.52 -4.94 -18.63
C TYR A 95 4.18 -4.74 -17.90
N THR A 96 3.06 -5.15 -18.52
CA THR A 96 1.73 -5.05 -17.91
C THR A 96 1.60 -5.94 -16.69
N ALA A 97 1.99 -7.22 -16.79
CA ALA A 97 1.95 -8.14 -15.66
C ALA A 97 2.87 -7.66 -14.53
N PHE A 98 4.11 -7.28 -14.86
CA PHE A 98 5.07 -6.75 -13.91
C PHE A 98 4.56 -5.51 -13.15
N THR A 99 3.89 -4.61 -13.87
CA THR A 99 3.26 -3.41 -13.27
C THR A 99 2.19 -3.78 -12.25
N TRP A 100 1.29 -4.72 -12.56
CA TRP A 100 0.27 -5.16 -11.60
C TRP A 100 0.87 -5.71 -10.31
N ILE A 101 1.92 -6.53 -10.44
CA ILE A 101 2.63 -7.10 -9.29
C ILE A 101 3.24 -5.99 -8.44
N LEU A 102 3.90 -5.02 -9.06
CA LEU A 102 4.50 -3.90 -8.36
C LEU A 102 3.45 -3.08 -7.59
N LEU A 103 2.28 -2.83 -8.20
CA LEU A 103 1.18 -2.12 -7.54
C LEU A 103 0.64 -2.89 -6.33
N VAL A 104 0.50 -4.22 -6.45
CA VAL A 104 0.09 -5.10 -5.35
C VAL A 104 1.13 -5.11 -4.23
N VAL A 105 2.42 -5.17 -4.57
CA VAL A 105 3.52 -5.09 -3.60
C VAL A 105 3.49 -3.77 -2.84
N ILE A 106 3.40 -2.65 -3.54
CA ILE A 106 3.36 -1.31 -2.92
C ILE A 106 2.14 -1.19 -2.01
N GLY A 107 0.94 -1.55 -2.49
CA GLY A 107 -0.27 -1.50 -1.69
C GLY A 107 -0.21 -2.44 -0.48
N THR A 108 0.43 -3.60 -0.62
CA THR A 108 0.64 -4.54 0.50
C THR A 108 1.57 -3.97 1.56
N ILE A 109 2.69 -3.35 1.17
CA ILE A 109 3.61 -2.70 2.11
C ILE A 109 2.88 -1.59 2.89
N LEU A 110 2.09 -0.77 2.20
CA LEU A 110 1.30 0.29 2.82
C LEU A 110 0.22 -0.26 3.77
N GLY A 111 -0.51 -1.30 3.35
CA GLY A 111 -1.55 -1.94 4.17
C GLY A 111 -1.00 -2.62 5.43
N ILE A 112 0.15 -3.29 5.32
CA ILE A 112 0.89 -3.86 6.45
C ILE A 112 1.40 -2.73 7.35
N GLY A 113 1.97 -1.66 6.77
CA GLY A 113 2.48 -0.49 7.49
C GLY A 113 1.50 0.08 8.53
N ILE A 114 0.28 0.34 8.11
CA ILE A 114 -0.79 0.87 8.99
C ILE A 114 -1.18 -0.16 10.07
N SER A 115 -1.15 -1.45 9.73
CA SER A 115 -1.58 -2.52 10.61
C SER A 115 -0.48 -3.00 11.57
N TRP A 116 0.77 -2.60 11.35
CA TRP A 116 1.94 -3.17 12.01
C TRP A 116 1.99 -2.94 13.53
N SER A 117 1.44 -1.82 14.03
CA SER A 117 1.31 -1.61 15.48
C SER A 117 0.49 -2.71 16.14
N HIS A 118 -0.59 -3.15 15.49
CA HIS A 118 -1.44 -4.22 16.01
C HIS A 118 -0.84 -5.61 15.81
N ILE A 119 -0.16 -5.82 14.68
CA ILE A 119 0.54 -7.09 14.39
C ILE A 119 1.64 -7.32 15.42
N ARG A 120 2.47 -6.30 15.72
CA ARG A 120 3.50 -6.41 16.75
C ARG A 120 2.92 -6.74 18.12
N LYS A 121 1.87 -6.03 18.56
CA LYS A 121 1.21 -6.30 19.85
C LYS A 121 0.76 -7.76 20.00
N LYS A 122 0.19 -8.33 18.93
CA LYS A 122 -0.21 -9.76 18.89
C LYS A 122 1.00 -10.71 18.94
N LEU A 123 2.04 -10.43 18.14
CA LEU A 123 3.24 -11.28 18.07
C LEU A 123 4.05 -11.27 19.35
N THR A 124 4.15 -10.12 20.02
CA THR A 124 4.88 -10.00 21.29
C THR A 124 4.08 -10.51 22.49
N GLY A 125 2.85 -11.01 22.28
CA GLY A 125 2.02 -11.54 23.34
C GLY A 125 1.67 -10.49 24.42
N GLN A 126 1.65 -9.21 24.06
CA GLN A 126 1.09 -8.16 24.92
C GLN A 126 -0.43 -8.33 24.91
N PHE A 127 -0.91 -9.37 25.59
CA PHE A 127 -2.23 -9.34 26.21
C PHE A 127 -2.09 -8.34 27.34
N ASP A 128 -2.67 -7.16 27.15
CA ASP A 128 -2.84 -6.22 28.24
C ASP A 128 -3.48 -6.98 29.41
N THR A 129 -2.83 -6.91 30.56
CA THR A 129 -3.42 -7.11 31.88
C THR A 129 -4.46 -6.03 32.23
N ASP A 130 -5.12 -5.42 31.24
CA ASP A 130 -6.17 -4.40 31.40
C ASP A 130 -7.56 -4.95 31.04
N ASP A 131 -7.81 -6.23 31.31
CA ASP A 131 -9.18 -6.77 31.42
C ASP A 131 -9.55 -6.97 32.91
N VAL A 132 -9.02 -6.10 33.78
CA VAL A 132 -9.43 -5.99 35.19
C VAL A 132 -10.21 -4.69 35.37
N GLY A 133 -11.46 -4.72 34.92
CA GLY A 133 -12.50 -3.85 35.46
C GLY A 133 -13.08 -2.85 34.46
N GLU A 134 -14.04 -3.30 33.67
CA GLU A 134 -15.38 -2.70 33.67
C GLU A 134 -16.40 -3.84 33.60
N GLN A 135 -17.00 -4.14 34.76
CA GLN A 135 -18.18 -4.99 34.90
C GLN A 135 -19.44 -4.17 34.64
#